data_AF-A0A536P057-F1
#
_entry.id   AF-A0A536P057-F1
#
_cell.length_a   1.000
_cell.length_b   1.000
_cell.length_c   1.000
_cell.angle_alpha   90.00
_cell.angle_beta   90.00
_cell.angle_gamma   90.00
#
_symmetry.space_group_name_H-M   'P 1'
#
loop_
_entity.id
_entity.type
_entity.pdbx_description
1 polymer ?
#
loop_
_entity_poly.entity_id
_entity_poly.type
_entity_poly.pdbx_seq_one_letter_code
_entity_poly.pdbx_strand_id
1 'polypeptide(L)' 'MATDTVTLNCARMKKPDLASIGEIAQVQLGMRRCGCEVRLTQASDDLLALIEFAGLGDVLRVEVQRKPEERK' A
#
# COMPACT_ATOMS: atom_id res chain seq x y z
N MET A 1 16.31 -9.85 12.70
CA MET A 1 15.02 -10.06 13.37
C MET A 1 13.98 -10.22 12.27
N ALA A 2 13.21 -11.31 12.27
CA ALA A 2 12.16 -11.50 11.28
C ALA A 2 11.04 -10.51 11.59
N THR A 3 10.86 -9.50 10.72
CA THR A 3 9.78 -8.52 10.85
C THR A 3 8.47 -9.23 10.49
N ASP A 4 7.52 -9.26 11.41
CA ASP A 4 6.22 -9.88 11.16
C ASP A 4 5.50 -9.07 10.08
N THR A 5 5.07 -9.72 8.99
CA THR A 5 4.54 -9.02 7.82
C THR A 5 3.04 -9.20 7.74
N VAL A 6 2.31 -8.09 7.78
CA VAL A 6 0.86 -8.07 7.60
C VAL A 6 0.53 -7.59 6.19
N THR A 7 -0.32 -8.36 5.51
CA THR A 7 -0.76 -8.03 4.16
C THR A 7 -2.13 -7.36 4.20
N LEU A 8 -2.23 -6.17 3.60
CA LEU A 8 -3.51 -5.49 3.39
C LEU A 8 -3.95 -5.70 1.94
N ASN A 9 -5.09 -6.36 1.75
CA ASN A 9 -5.68 -6.57 0.43
C ASN A 9 -6.56 -5.37 0.04
N CYS A 10 -6.15 -4.64 -1.00
CA CYS A 10 -6.82 -3.45 -1.50
C CYS A 10 -7.80 -3.74 -2.66
N ALA A 11 -8.03 -4.99 -3.05
CA ALA A 11 -8.87 -5.34 -4.21
C ALA A 11 -10.33 -4.87 -4.07
N ARG A 12 -10.82 -4.68 -2.84
CA ARG A 12 -12.18 -4.21 -2.56
C ARG A 12 -12.28 -2.69 -2.43
N MET A 13 -11.17 -1.96 -2.51
CA MET A 13 -11.11 -0.51 -2.35
C MET A 13 -11.40 0.16 -3.71
N LYS A 14 -12.69 0.34 -4.01
CA LYS A 14 -13.14 0.84 -5.33
C LYS A 14 -12.93 2.33 -5.57
N LYS A 15 -12.91 3.13 -4.50
CA LYS A 15 -12.74 4.59 -4.55
C LYS A 15 -11.83 5.03 -3.41
N PRO A 16 -10.52 4.81 -3.54
CA PRO A 16 -9.58 5.35 -2.59
C PRO A 16 -9.61 6.89 -2.65
N ASP A 17 -9.51 7.52 -1.49
CA ASP A 17 -9.35 8.96 -1.34
C ASP A 17 -8.18 9.27 -0.40
N LEU A 18 -7.82 10.55 -0.28
CA LEU A 18 -6.71 10.97 0.57
C LEU A 18 -6.94 10.63 2.06
N ALA A 19 -8.20 10.59 2.50
CA ALA A 19 -8.54 10.20 3.88
C ALA A 19 -8.22 8.71 4.10
N SER A 20 -8.67 7.85 3.19
CA SER A 20 -8.40 6.40 3.20
C SER A 20 -6.90 6.12 3.15
N ILE A 21 -6.13 6.86 2.35
CA ILE A 21 -4.67 6.78 2.31
C ILE A 21 -4.04 7.16 3.65
N GLY A 22 -4.52 8.25 4.26
CA GLY A 22 -4.06 8.69 5.58
C GLY A 22 -4.30 7.64 6.66
N GLU A 23 -5.46 6.98 6.65
CA GLU A 23 -5.78 5.89 7.57
C GLU A 23 -4.82 4.70 7.39
N ILE A 24 -4.54 4.29 6.14
CA ILE A 24 -3.57 3.22 5.84
C ILE A 24 -2.18 3.59 6.35
N ALA A 25 -1.74 4.82 6.10
CA ALA A 25 -0.43 5.30 6.58
C ALA A 25 -0.35 5.30 8.11
N GLN A 26 -1.45 5.67 8.79
CA GLN A 26 -1.53 5.66 10.24
C GLN A 26 -1.48 4.23 10.81
N VAL A 27 -2.18 3.28 10.18
CA VAL A 27 -2.12 1.85 10.52
C VAL A 27 -0.70 1.33 10.35
N GLN A 28 -0.05 1.62 9.22
CA GLN A 28 1.31 1.18 8.97
C GLN A 28 2.31 1.76 9.97
N LEU A 29 2.15 3.04 10.34
CA LEU A 29 2.97 3.66 11.38
C LEU A 29 2.79 2.96 12.74
N GLY A 30 1.56 2.64 13.12
CA GLY A 30 1.26 1.86 14.33
C GLY A 30 1.92 0.48 14.31
N MET A 31 1.86 -0.20 13.18
CA MET A 31 2.41 -1.55 13.00
C MET A 31 3.94 -1.55 12.99
N ARG A 32 4.57 -0.55 12.35
CA ARG A 32 6.03 -0.37 12.39
C ARG A 32 6.53 -0.15 13.81
N ARG A 33 5.79 0.56 14.66
CA ARG A 33 6.12 0.72 16.09
C ARG A 33 6.07 -0.59 16.85
N CYS A 34 5.26 -1.55 16.41
CA CYS A 34 5.19 -2.90 16.96
C CYS A 34 6.23 -3.86 16.35
N GLY A 35 7.09 -3.40 15.43
CA GLY A 35 8.04 -4.25 14.72
C GLY A 35 7.41 -5.08 13.60
N CYS A 36 6.23 -4.69 13.12
CA CYS A 36 5.55 -5.31 11.98
C CYS A 36 5.69 -4.45 10.72
N GLU A 37 5.73 -5.09 9.54
CA GLU A 37 5.69 -4.43 8.24
C GLU A 37 4.31 -4.60 7.60
N VAL A 38 3.77 -3.55 6.97
CA VAL A 38 2.53 -3.64 6.19
C VAL A 38 2.87 -3.62 4.71
N ARG A 39 2.34 -4.59 3.97
CA ARG A 39 2.40 -4.62 2.50
C ARG A 39 1.02 -4.48 1.90
N LEU A 40 0.88 -3.53 0.98
CA LEU A 40 -0.32 -3.38 0.16
C LEU A 40 -0.28 -4.36 -1.01
N THR A 41 -1.38 -5.08 -1.22
CA THR A 41 -1.53 -6.03 -2.33
C THR A 41 -2.81 -5.75 -3.10
N GLN A 42 -2.78 -6.02 -4.41
CA GLN A 42 -3.92 -5.75 -5.31
C GLN A 42 -4.40 -4.29 -5.24
N ALA A 43 -3.48 -3.34 -5.08
CA ALA A 43 -3.75 -1.92 -5.20
C ALA A 43 -4.23 -1.60 -6.62
N SER A 44 -5.32 -0.83 -6.74
CA SER A 44 -5.78 -0.31 -8.03
C SER A 44 -4.85 0.80 -8.52
N ASP A 45 -4.84 1.07 -9.83
CA ASP A 45 -4.05 2.16 -10.42
C ASP A 45 -4.39 3.53 -9.81
N ASP A 46 -5.68 3.80 -9.53
CA ASP A 46 -6.12 5.00 -8.79
C ASP A 46 -5.47 5.08 -7.39
N LEU A 47 -5.39 3.96 -6.67
CA LEU A 47 -4.77 3.92 -5.36
C LEU A 47 -3.26 4.22 -5.46
N LEU A 48 -2.59 3.63 -6.44
CA LEU A 48 -1.16 3.87 -6.69
C LEU A 48 -0.90 5.33 -7.05
N ALA A 49 -1.73 5.91 -7.93
CA ALA A 49 -1.65 7.30 -8.32
C ALA A 49 -1.85 8.25 -7.12
N LEU A 50 -2.80 7.95 -6.24
CA LEU A 50 -3.00 8.73 -5.01
C LEU A 50 -1.83 8.61 -4.03
N ILE A 51 -1.24 7.43 -3.90
CA ILE A 51 -0.06 7.20 -3.05
C ILE A 51 1.13 8.01 -3.57
N GLU A 52 1.36 7.99 -4.88
CA GLU A 52 2.41 8.76 -5.52
C GLU A 52 2.16 10.27 -5.39
N PHE A 53 0.92 10.71 -5.68
CA PHE A 53 0.49 12.10 -5.54
C PHE A 53 0.67 12.63 -4.12
N ALA A 54 0.38 11.81 -3.11
CA ALA A 54 0.56 12.14 -1.70
C ALA A 54 2.02 12.05 -1.21
N GLY A 55 2.95 11.60 -2.06
CA GLY A 55 4.36 11.39 -1.69
C GLY A 55 4.57 10.24 -0.70
N LEU A 56 3.63 9.30 -0.60
CA LEU A 56 3.64 8.21 0.37
C LEU A 56 4.21 6.89 -0.16
N GLY A 57 4.75 6.88 -1.39
CA GLY A 57 5.28 5.68 -2.02
C GLY A 57 6.37 4.98 -1.19
N ASP A 58 7.28 5.74 -0.59
CA ASP A 58 8.36 5.20 0.24
C ASP A 58 7.85 4.68 1.59
N VAL A 59 6.82 5.34 2.14
CA VAL A 59 6.19 4.97 3.42
C VAL A 59 5.40 3.67 3.25
N LEU A 60 4.47 3.67 2.29
CA LEU A 60 3.49 2.62 2.04
C LEU A 60 4.04 1.37 1.36
N ARG A 61 5.32 1.38 0.90
CA ARG A 61 6.04 0.25 0.28
C ARG A 61 5.10 -0.64 -0.53
N VAL A 62 4.50 -0.04 -1.55
CA VAL A 62 3.55 -0.76 -2.38
C VAL A 62 4.32 -1.74 -3.24
N GLU A 63 4.17 -3.04 -2.98
CA GLU A 63 4.55 -4.03 -3.98
C GLU A 63 3.51 -3.97 -5.08
N VAL A 64 3.77 -3.08 -6.04
CA VAL A 64 3.11 -3.14 -7.34
C VAL A 64 3.43 -4.54 -7.85
N GLN A 65 2.44 -5.44 -7.81
CA GLN A 65 2.46 -6.61 -8.66
C GLN A 65 2.53 -6.04 -10.07
N ARG A 66 3.75 -5.83 -10.59
CA ARG A 66 3.99 -5.59 -12.00
C ARG A 66 3.40 -6.82 -12.66
N LYS A 67 2.16 -6.71 -13.14
CA LYS A 67 1.64 -7.65 -14.12
C LYS A 67 2.70 -7.67 -15.21
N PRO A 68 3.24 -8.84 -15.60
CA PRO A 68 4.20 -8.88 -16.68
C PRO A 68 3.57 -8.14 -17.85
N GLU A 69 4.26 -7.10 -18.30
CA GLU A 69 3.88 -6.33 -19.47
C GLU A 69 3.82 -7.33 -20.63
N GLU A 70 2.62 -7.77 -21.01
CA GLU A 70 2.41 -8.50 -22.26
C GLU A 70 2.69 -7.53 -23.40
N ARG A 71 3.96 -7.44 -23.78
CA ARG A 71 4.39 -6.93 -25.09
C ARG A 71 3.88 -7.90 -26.14
N LYS A 72 2.88 -7.49 -26.91
CA LYS A 72 2.57 -8.09 -28.21
C LYS A 72 2.54 -7.00 -29.28
#